data_AF-A0A380KQX9-F1
#
_entry.id   AF-A0A380KQX9-F1
#
_cell.length_a   1.000
_cell.length_b   1.000
_cell.length_c   1.000
_cell.angle_alpha   90.00
_cell.angle_beta   90.00
_cell.angle_gamma   90.00
#
_symmetry.space_group_name_H-M   'P 1'
#
loop_
_entity.id
_entity.type
_entity.pdbx_description
1 polymer ?
#
loop_
_entity_poly.entity_id
_entity_poly.type
_entity_poly.pdbx_seq_one_letter_code
_entity_poly.pdbx_strand_id
1 'polypeptide(L)' 'MKIRIFEPKFNQSVKEMILDIQQNEFLLPITLSDQPDLNVHTKIKVDSFGWLWIAAVVM' A
#
# COMPACT_ATOMS: atom_id res chain seq x y z
N MET A 1 -16.27 4.60 -7.33
CA MET A 1 -15.16 3.66 -7.03
C MET A 1 -14.60 3.12 -8.34
N LYS A 2 -13.27 3.12 -8.54
CA LYS A 2 -12.61 2.51 -9.71
C LYS A 2 -11.32 1.80 -9.29
N ILE A 3 -11.03 0.66 -9.93
CA ILE A 3 -9.74 -0.01 -9.83
C ILE A 3 -8.74 0.68 -10.78
N ARG A 4 -7.52 0.92 -10.31
CA ARG A 4 -6.46 1.52 -11.12
C ARG A 4 -5.08 1.05 -10.67
N ILE A 5 -4.11 1.22 -11.56
CA ILE A 5 -2.70 0.99 -11.23
C ILE A 5 -2.29 2.00 -10.16
N PHE A 6 -1.56 1.52 -9.16
CA PHE A 6 -1.00 2.35 -8.10
C PHE A 6 -0.11 3.46 -8.68
N GLU A 7 -0.22 4.64 -8.09
CA GLU A 7 0.63 5.80 -8.36
C GLU A 7 1.25 6.28 -7.04
N PRO A 8 2.48 6.82 -7.04
CA PRO A 8 3.15 7.25 -5.81
C PRO A 8 2.35 8.21 -4.92
N LYS A 9 1.41 8.97 -5.48
CA LYS A 9 0.52 9.87 -4.71
C LYS A 9 -0.38 9.14 -3.70
N PHE A 10 -0.62 7.85 -3.87
CA PHE A 10 -1.44 7.03 -2.97
C PHE A 10 -0.63 6.35 -1.86
N ASN A 11 0.69 6.53 -1.83
CA ASN A 11 1.55 5.71 -0.98
C ASN A 11 1.23 5.87 0.51
N GLN A 12 1.06 7.11 0.97
CA GLN A 12 0.71 7.38 2.37
C GLN A 12 -0.64 6.75 2.74
N SER A 13 -1.68 6.98 1.93
CA SER A 13 -3.02 6.44 2.19
C SER A 13 -3.06 4.91 2.16
N VAL A 14 -2.32 4.26 1.25
CA VAL A 14 -2.25 2.80 1.17
C VAL A 14 -1.53 2.24 2.39
N LYS A 15 -0.41 2.85 2.79
CA LYS A 15 0.35 2.47 3.98
C LYS A 15 -0.49 2.58 5.25
N GLU A 16 -1.15 3.71 5.45
CA GLU A 16 -2.03 3.94 6.60
C GLU A 16 -3.16 2.93 6.65
N MET A 17 -3.85 2.69 5.52
CA MET A 17 -4.91 1.69 5.43
C MET A 17 -4.43 0.29 5.79
N ILE A 18 -3.27 -0.13 5.25
CA ILE A 18 -2.73 -1.47 5.53
C ILE A 18 -2.36 -1.61 7.00
N LEU A 19 -1.67 -0.64 7.58
CA LEU A 19 -1.26 -0.69 8.99
C LEU A 19 -2.46 -0.64 9.93
N ASP A 20 -3.47 0.17 9.63
CA ASP A 20 -4.69 0.27 10.44
C ASP A 20 -5.42 -1.07 10.51
N ILE A 21 -5.64 -1.72 9.35
CA ILE A 21 -6.24 -3.05 9.29
C ILE A 21 -5.39 -4.06 10.08
N GLN A 22 -4.08 -4.10 9.83
CA GLN A 22 -3.20 -5.07 10.46
C GLN A 22 -3.13 -4.91 11.98
N GLN A 23 -2.91 -3.68 12.46
CA GLN A 23 -2.60 -3.41 13.86
C GLN A 23 -3.85 -3.17 14.71
N ASN A 24 -4.89 -2.55 14.16
CA ASN A 24 -6.07 -2.16 14.95
C ASN A 24 -7.25 -3.13 14.77
N GLU A 25 -7.47 -3.66 13.56
CA GLU A 25 -8.56 -4.62 13.32
C GLU A 25 -8.14 -6.04 13.69
N PHE A 26 -6.98 -6.49 13.22
CA PHE A 26 -6.50 -7.86 13.44
C PHE A 26 -5.48 -8.01 14.57
N LEU A 27 -5.08 -6.91 15.21
CA LEU A 27 -4.13 -6.89 16.33
C LEU A 27 -2.81 -7.62 16.04
N LEU A 28 -2.36 -7.57 14.79
CA LEU A 28 -1.09 -8.17 14.37
C LEU A 28 0.07 -7.30 14.86
N PRO A 29 1.09 -7.88 15.52
CA PRO A 29 2.27 -7.15 15.98
C PRO A 29 3.26 -6.92 14.82
N ILE A 30 2.77 -6.41 13.69
CA ILE A 30 3.55 -6.13 12.49
C ILE A 30 3.78 -4.64 12.35
N THR A 31 4.97 -4.26 11.92
CA THR A 31 5.39 -2.86 11.77
C THR A 31 5.91 -2.59 10.36
N LEU A 32 6.29 -1.34 10.07
CA LEU A 32 6.89 -1.00 8.78
C LEU A 32 8.25 -1.65 8.54
N SER A 33 9.02 -1.95 9.59
CA SER A 33 10.30 -2.65 9.42
C SER A 33 10.10 -4.09 8.96
N ASP A 34 8.93 -4.67 9.22
CA ASP A 34 8.58 -6.03 8.78
C ASP A 34 8.07 -6.08 7.33
N GLN A 35 7.76 -4.92 6.75
CA GLN A 35 7.15 -4.76 5.41
C GLN A 35 7.92 -3.73 4.57
N PRO A 36 9.18 -4.02 4.18
CA PRO A 36 10.04 -3.08 3.47
C PRO A 36 9.49 -2.66 2.10
N ASP A 37 8.61 -3.45 1.51
CA ASP A 37 7.90 -3.17 0.25
C ASP A 37 6.90 -1.99 0.36
N LEU A 38 6.39 -1.73 1.57
CA LEU A 38 5.57 -0.53 1.85
C LEU A 38 6.43 0.74 2.02
N ASN A 39 7.76 0.63 2.04
CA ASN A 39 8.65 1.76 2.25
C ASN A 39 9.13 2.36 0.91
N VAL A 40 8.78 3.63 0.71
CA VAL A 40 8.57 4.33 -0.57
C VAL A 40 9.84 4.71 -1.34
N HIS A 41 11.03 4.25 -0.94
CA HIS A 41 12.26 4.63 -1.64
C HIS A 41 12.48 3.90 -2.95
N THR A 42 11.80 2.77 -3.12
CA THR A 42 11.58 2.17 -4.41
C THR A 42 10.09 2.32 -4.67
N LYS A 43 9.73 2.80 -5.87
CA LYS A 43 8.44 2.49 -6.50
C LYS A 43 7.98 1.14 -5.95
N ILE A 44 6.76 0.97 -5.47
CA ILE A 44 6.20 -0.39 -5.34
C ILE A 44 6.45 -1.00 -6.71
N LYS A 45 7.40 -1.93 -6.74
CA LYS A 45 8.36 -1.96 -7.82
C LYS A 45 7.68 -2.72 -8.94
N VAL A 46 7.10 -1.96 -9.86
CA VAL A 46 6.67 -2.41 -11.19
C VAL A 46 7.94 -2.57 -12.02
N ASP A 47 8.90 -3.36 -11.53
CA ASP A 47 10.02 -3.85 -12.30
C ASP A 47 9.65 -5.24 -12.82
N SER A 48 9.26 -5.25 -14.09
CA SER A 48 9.15 -6.39 -14.99
C SER A 48 8.20 -7.56 -14.66
N PHE A 49 7.63 -7.73 -13.46
CA PHE A 49 6.79 -8.92 -13.17
C PHE A 49 5.51 -8.72 -12.36
N GLY A 50 5.19 -7.52 -11.85
CA GLY A 50 4.01 -7.34 -10.97
C GLY A 50 3.29 -6.00 -11.11
N TRP A 51 1.98 -6.03 -10.83
CA TRP A 51 1.11 -4.85 -10.80
C TRP A 51 0.53 -4.69 -9.40
N LEU A 52 0.59 -3.49 -8.82
CA LEU A 52 -0.23 -3.12 -7.67
C LEU A 52 -1.47 -2.37 -8.16
N TRP A 53 -2.64 -2.90 -7.84
CA TRP A 53 -3.93 -2.30 -8.14
C TRP A 53 -4.56 -1.77 -6.86
N ILE A 54 -5.17 -0.59 -6.94
CA ILE A 54 -5.89 0.02 -5.82
C ILE A 54 -7.33 0.34 -6.21
N ALA A 55 -8.22 0.29 -5.23
CA ALA A 55 -9.58 0.80 -5.34
C ALA A 55 -9.61 2.24 -4.81
N ALA A 56 -9.95 3.21 -5.66
CA ALA A 56 -10.02 4.61 -5.27
C ALA A 56 -11.31 5.27 -5.77
N VAL A 57 -11.81 6.23 -4.99
CA VAL A 57 -12.85 7.16 -5.44
C VAL A 57 -12.19 8.19 -6.36
N VAL A 58 -12.83 8.47 -7.50
CA VAL A 58 -12.38 9.51 -8.42
C VAL A 58 -13.21 10.74 -8.09
N MET A 59 -12.56 11.77 -7.57
CA MET A 59 -13.14 13.12 -7.52
C MET A 59 -12.93 13.80 -8.87
#